data_AF-A0A1I5RF32-F1
#
_entry.id   AF-A0A1I5RF32-F1
#
_cell.length_a   1.000
_cell.length_b   1.000
_cell.length_c   1.000
_cell.angle_alpha   90.00
_cell.angle_beta   90.00
_cell.angle_gamma   90.00
#
_symmetry.space_group_name_H-M   'P 1'
#
loop_
_entity.id
_entity.type
_entity.pdbx_description
1 polymer ?
#
loop_
_entity_poly.entity_id
_entity_poly.type
_entity_poly.pdbx_seq_one_letter_code
_entity_poly.pdbx_strand_id
1 'polypeptide(L)'
;MFSRPARQWAEQGYATLRISTRGSGGSGGSYENMTIEGRIEEAMAAVAWLASQSNIDPHKIGILGYNQGAIVATATAGRMHDTPTIKSIALWLPIINPLFYYGNRSGVSQLADGLNANHGGLVPLTTKSKTSRPLKTGFYRDIWTISPAAELRSFDGSMLVAIGTKEAEDVPKASAEALCATIMARINSFHFPLTKGSECSRAAKRWTSLRLGHWNGSRSNFEHGNALRRRQQLRASLICDLTASASRARFAA
;
A
#
# COMPACT_ATOMS: atom_id res chain seq x y z
N MET A 1 9.74 3.91 -8.17
CA MET A 1 9.98 2.94 -7.09
C MET A 1 9.62 1.50 -7.48
N PHE A 2 8.44 1.23 -8.05
CA PHE A 2 7.94 -0.15 -8.23
C PHE A 2 8.30 -0.86 -9.54
N SER A 3 8.98 -0.21 -10.49
CA SER A 3 9.33 -0.81 -11.78
C SER A 3 10.26 -2.02 -11.66
N ARG A 4 11.22 -1.99 -10.71
CA ARG A 4 12.13 -3.12 -10.45
C ARG A 4 11.41 -4.32 -9.83
N PRO A 5 10.68 -4.18 -8.70
CA PRO A 5 9.87 -5.27 -8.17
C PRO A 5 8.86 -5.84 -9.17
N ALA A 6 8.17 -4.98 -9.93
CA ALA A 6 7.19 -5.44 -10.92
C ALA A 6 7.81 -6.31 -12.01
N ARG A 7 9.02 -5.98 -12.47
CA ARG A 7 9.75 -6.80 -13.45
C ARG A 7 10.12 -8.16 -12.87
N GLN A 8 10.66 -8.18 -11.65
CA GLN A 8 11.01 -9.43 -10.96
C GLN A 8 9.79 -10.33 -10.71
N TRP A 9 8.63 -9.72 -10.40
CA TRP A 9 7.37 -10.44 -10.29
C TRP A 9 6.88 -11.00 -11.61
N ALA A 10 7.01 -10.23 -12.71
CA ALA A 10 6.69 -10.73 -14.04
C ALA A 10 7.56 -11.94 -14.44
N GLU A 11 8.87 -11.90 -14.15
CA GLU A 11 9.80 -13.02 -14.33
C GLU A 11 9.40 -14.28 -13.52
N GLN A 12 8.66 -14.09 -12.42
CA GLN A 12 8.13 -15.16 -11.57
C GLN A 12 6.69 -15.56 -11.90
N GLY A 13 6.12 -15.04 -13.00
CA GLY A 13 4.75 -15.38 -13.43
C GLY A 13 3.64 -14.61 -12.70
N TYR A 14 3.95 -13.44 -12.15
CA TYR A 14 2.95 -12.53 -11.58
C TYR A 14 2.63 -11.38 -12.53
N ALA A 15 1.34 -11.17 -12.78
CA ALA A 15 0.83 -9.92 -13.32
C ALA A 15 0.86 -8.82 -12.26
N THR A 16 1.10 -7.58 -12.68
CA THR A 16 1.10 -6.43 -11.77
C THR A 16 0.24 -5.32 -12.32
N LEU A 17 -0.65 -4.78 -11.47
CA LEU A 17 -1.42 -3.58 -11.77
C LEU A 17 -0.94 -2.48 -10.84
N ARG A 18 -0.63 -1.30 -11.40
CA ARG A 18 -0.34 -0.10 -10.61
C ARG A 18 -1.33 0.98 -11.02
N ILE A 19 -2.01 1.53 -10.03
CA ILE A 19 -3.00 2.59 -10.25
C ILE A 19 -2.48 3.93 -9.77
N SER A 20 -2.96 4.99 -10.42
CA SER A 20 -2.82 6.36 -9.94
C SER A 20 -4.20 6.89 -9.61
N THR A 21 -4.37 7.38 -8.39
CA THR A 21 -5.66 7.88 -7.92
C THR A 21 -5.98 9.23 -8.54
N ARG A 22 -7.23 9.65 -8.49
CA ARG A 22 -7.69 10.95 -9.01
C ARG A 22 -6.75 12.11 -8.68
N GLY A 23 -6.48 12.95 -9.68
CA GLY A 23 -5.63 14.14 -9.54
C GLY A 23 -4.15 13.85 -9.27
N SER A 24 -3.69 12.61 -9.51
CA SER A 24 -2.30 12.18 -9.32
C SER A 24 -1.81 11.31 -10.47
N GLY A 25 -0.50 11.32 -10.74
CA GLY A 25 0.14 10.38 -11.66
C GLY A 25 -0.38 10.38 -13.11
N GLY A 26 -1.00 11.48 -13.56
CA GLY A 26 -1.63 11.57 -14.89
C GLY A 26 -3.09 11.08 -14.94
N SER A 27 -3.66 10.65 -13.81
CA SER A 27 -5.09 10.39 -13.67
C SER A 27 -5.88 11.69 -13.72
N GLY A 28 -7.08 11.64 -14.31
CA GLY A 28 -7.99 12.79 -14.43
C GLY A 28 -8.53 13.28 -13.09
N GLY A 29 -9.35 14.34 -13.16
CA GLY A 29 -9.93 15.00 -11.98
C GLY A 29 -8.96 15.91 -11.23
N SER A 30 -9.47 16.61 -10.21
CA SER A 30 -8.67 17.53 -9.38
C SER A 30 -8.16 16.85 -8.12
N TYR A 31 -6.90 17.10 -7.78
CA TYR A 31 -6.29 16.64 -6.53
C TYR A 31 -7.03 17.16 -5.30
N GLU A 32 -7.62 18.35 -5.38
CA GLU A 32 -8.40 18.96 -4.29
C GLU A 32 -9.62 18.11 -3.90
N ASN A 33 -10.13 17.31 -4.82
CA ASN A 33 -11.24 16.39 -4.59
C ASN A 33 -10.79 15.02 -4.05
N MET A 34 -9.49 14.82 -3.80
CA MET A 34 -8.98 13.55 -3.27
C MET A 34 -9.47 13.35 -1.84
N THR A 35 -10.06 12.19 -1.59
CA THR A 35 -10.45 11.68 -0.28
C THR A 35 -9.72 10.34 -0.05
N ILE A 36 -9.52 9.92 1.20
CA ILE A 36 -8.95 8.59 1.46
C ILE A 36 -9.99 7.52 1.05
N GLU A 37 -11.27 7.77 1.34
CA GLU A 37 -12.39 6.92 0.96
C GLU A 37 -12.47 6.71 -0.56
N GLY A 38 -12.37 7.80 -1.35
CA GLY A 38 -12.38 7.70 -2.80
C GLY A 38 -11.19 6.92 -3.35
N ARG A 39 -10.04 6.95 -2.68
CA ARG A 39 -8.88 6.12 -3.06
C ARG A 39 -9.11 4.65 -2.75
N ILE A 40 -9.87 4.33 -1.71
CA ILE A 40 -10.29 2.97 -1.38
C ILE A 40 -11.26 2.46 -2.44
N GLU A 41 -12.27 3.26 -2.81
CA GLU A 41 -13.20 2.92 -3.91
C GLU A 41 -12.46 2.67 -5.23
N GLU A 42 -11.49 3.53 -5.59
CA GLU A 42 -10.66 3.37 -6.78
C GLU A 42 -9.80 2.09 -6.72
N ALA A 43 -9.26 1.74 -5.54
CA ALA A 43 -8.51 0.51 -5.35
C ALA A 43 -9.41 -0.75 -5.43
N MET A 44 -10.61 -0.71 -4.85
CA MET A 44 -11.59 -1.79 -4.96
C MET A 44 -12.01 -2.01 -6.42
N ALA A 45 -12.26 -0.92 -7.17
CA ALA A 45 -12.55 -0.99 -8.60
C ALA A 45 -11.37 -1.59 -9.40
N ALA A 46 -10.13 -1.23 -9.05
CA ALA A 46 -8.94 -1.80 -9.67
C ALA A 46 -8.78 -3.31 -9.39
N VAL A 47 -9.06 -3.76 -8.16
CA VAL A 47 -9.08 -5.19 -7.81
C VAL A 47 -10.16 -5.92 -8.61
N ALA A 48 -11.36 -5.37 -8.69
CA ALA A 48 -12.46 -5.96 -9.45
C ALA A 48 -12.13 -6.07 -10.95
N TRP A 49 -11.56 -5.02 -11.54
CA TRP A 49 -11.10 -5.05 -12.93
C TRP A 49 -9.98 -6.07 -13.15
N LEU A 50 -9.02 -6.17 -12.22
CA LEU A 50 -7.93 -7.14 -12.31
C LEU A 50 -8.46 -8.58 -12.24
N ALA A 51 -9.43 -8.83 -11.36
CA ALA A 51 -10.09 -10.12 -11.20
C ALA A 51 -10.94 -10.52 -12.43
N SER A 52 -11.40 -9.57 -13.23
CA SER A 52 -12.18 -9.85 -14.45
C SER A 52 -11.32 -10.19 -15.67
N GLN A 53 -9.99 -10.07 -15.59
CA GLN A 53 -9.12 -10.35 -16.72
C GLN A 53 -8.98 -11.87 -16.92
N SER A 54 -9.12 -12.33 -18.17
CA SER A 54 -9.18 -13.76 -18.50
C SER A 54 -7.90 -14.55 -18.19
N ASN A 55 -6.77 -13.86 -18.03
CA ASN A 55 -5.47 -14.42 -17.70
C ASN A 55 -5.12 -14.31 -16.21
N ILE A 56 -6.02 -13.82 -15.36
CA ILE A 56 -5.82 -13.67 -13.92
C ILE A 56 -6.70 -14.68 -13.17
N ASP A 57 -6.12 -15.36 -12.18
CA ASP A 57 -6.88 -16.16 -11.23
C ASP A 57 -7.46 -15.23 -10.14
N PRO A 58 -8.79 -15.02 -10.08
CA PRO A 58 -9.39 -14.10 -9.13
C PRO A 58 -9.17 -14.54 -7.68
N HIS A 59 -8.85 -15.80 -7.41
CA HIS A 59 -8.57 -16.30 -6.06
C HIS A 59 -7.10 -16.18 -5.65
N LYS A 60 -6.26 -15.54 -6.47
CA LYS A 60 -4.82 -15.36 -6.21
C LYS A 60 -4.36 -13.91 -6.37
N ILE A 61 -5.19 -12.96 -5.89
CA ILE A 61 -4.85 -11.55 -5.90
C ILE A 61 -4.23 -11.14 -4.56
N GLY A 62 -3.10 -10.45 -4.62
CA GLY A 62 -2.49 -9.75 -3.49
C GLY A 62 -2.51 -8.24 -3.67
N ILE A 63 -2.48 -7.48 -2.58
CA ILE A 63 -2.39 -6.01 -2.60
C ILE A 63 -1.17 -5.53 -1.82
N LEU A 64 -0.43 -4.59 -2.39
CA LEU A 64 0.71 -3.94 -1.77
C LEU A 64 0.37 -2.49 -1.46
N GLY A 65 0.47 -2.12 -0.18
CA GLY A 65 0.37 -0.75 0.29
C GLY A 65 1.72 -0.20 0.74
N TYR A 66 2.18 0.87 0.10
CA TYR A 66 3.38 1.59 0.52
C TYR A 66 3.03 2.91 1.21
N ASN A 67 3.57 3.15 2.41
CA ASN A 67 3.37 4.41 3.12
C ASN A 67 1.87 4.70 3.33
N GLN A 68 1.33 5.80 2.80
CA GLN A 68 -0.13 6.08 2.83
C GLN A 68 -0.97 5.03 2.09
N GLY A 69 -0.38 4.33 1.12
CA GLY A 69 -1.02 3.22 0.43
C GLY A 69 -1.36 2.05 1.33
N ALA A 70 -0.76 1.96 2.52
CA ALA A 70 -1.17 0.97 3.52
C ALA A 70 -2.58 1.25 4.07
N ILE A 71 -2.97 2.52 4.23
CA ILE A 71 -4.33 2.90 4.64
C ILE A 71 -5.33 2.36 3.61
N VAL A 72 -5.05 2.60 2.33
CA VAL A 72 -5.89 2.16 1.21
C VAL A 72 -5.91 0.63 1.11
N ALA A 73 -4.75 -0.03 1.20
CA ALA A 73 -4.64 -1.47 1.03
C ALA A 73 -5.35 -2.25 2.15
N THR A 74 -5.22 -1.80 3.39
CA THR A 74 -5.88 -2.43 4.55
C THR A 74 -7.39 -2.27 4.49
N ALA A 75 -7.90 -1.07 4.17
CA ALA A 75 -9.32 -0.82 3.98
C ALA A 75 -9.90 -1.59 2.79
N THR A 76 -9.21 -1.62 1.65
CA THR A 76 -9.62 -2.40 0.48
C THR A 76 -9.74 -3.88 0.82
N ALA A 77 -8.73 -4.45 1.49
CA ALA A 77 -8.73 -5.86 1.89
C ALA A 77 -9.82 -6.19 2.93
N GLY A 78 -10.04 -5.29 3.90
CA GLY A 78 -11.07 -5.46 4.92
C GLY A 78 -12.49 -5.39 4.35
N ARG A 79 -12.77 -4.41 3.50
CA ARG A 79 -14.11 -4.19 2.93
C ARG A 79 -14.47 -5.17 1.83
N MET A 80 -13.47 -5.72 1.14
CA MET A 80 -13.66 -6.76 0.14
C MET A 80 -13.62 -8.19 0.73
N HIS A 81 -13.69 -8.37 2.05
CA HIS A 81 -13.58 -9.70 2.68
C HIS A 81 -14.62 -10.72 2.18
N ASP A 82 -15.84 -10.28 1.86
CA ASP A 82 -16.91 -11.13 1.33
C ASP A 82 -16.67 -11.55 -0.13
N THR A 83 -15.77 -10.86 -0.84
CA THR A 83 -15.30 -11.28 -2.16
C THR A 83 -13.98 -12.02 -1.97
N PRO A 84 -13.87 -13.34 -2.24
CA PRO A 84 -12.69 -14.15 -1.92
C PRO A 84 -11.51 -13.87 -2.88
N THR A 85 -11.35 -12.62 -3.29
CA THR A 85 -10.44 -12.13 -4.31
C THR A 85 -9.07 -11.84 -3.73
N ILE A 86 -9.00 -11.07 -2.62
CA ILE A 86 -7.75 -10.66 -2.00
C ILE A 86 -7.32 -11.73 -0.99
N LYS A 87 -6.18 -12.40 -1.23
CA LYS A 87 -5.63 -13.46 -0.36
C LYS A 87 -4.42 -13.04 0.44
N SER A 88 -3.76 -11.96 0.02
CA SER A 88 -2.59 -11.47 0.71
C SER A 88 -2.45 -9.96 0.66
N ILE A 89 -1.90 -9.40 1.74
CA ILE A 89 -1.50 -7.99 1.79
C ILE A 89 -0.02 -7.87 2.14
N ALA A 90 0.68 -6.98 1.45
CA ALA A 90 2.06 -6.60 1.76
C ALA A 90 2.10 -5.11 2.09
N LEU A 91 2.56 -4.77 3.28
CA LEU A 91 2.56 -3.41 3.80
C LEU A 91 4.01 -2.96 3.98
N TRP A 92 4.44 -1.97 3.19
CA TRP A 92 5.80 -1.43 3.21
C TRP A 92 5.81 -0.03 3.80
N LEU A 93 6.54 0.14 4.90
CA LEU A 93 6.59 1.39 5.66
C LEU A 93 5.20 1.94 5.98
N PRO A 94 4.28 1.11 6.52
CA PRO A 94 2.87 1.46 6.49
C PRO A 94 2.52 2.61 7.43
N ILE A 95 1.69 3.52 6.95
CA ILE A 95 0.90 4.38 7.82
C ILE A 95 -0.37 3.62 8.20
N ILE A 96 -0.56 3.44 9.50
CA ILE A 96 -1.70 2.70 10.06
C ILE A 96 -2.57 3.56 10.99
N ASN A 97 -2.13 4.80 11.26
CA ASN A 97 -2.88 5.80 12.00
C ASN A 97 -2.85 7.12 11.21
N PRO A 98 -3.86 7.38 10.36
CA PRO A 98 -3.92 8.59 9.54
C PRO A 98 -3.89 9.86 10.40
N LEU A 99 -4.66 9.91 11.49
CA LEU A 99 -4.73 11.06 12.38
C LEU A 99 -3.37 11.42 12.97
N PHE A 100 -2.65 10.43 13.50
CA PHE A 100 -1.32 10.64 14.04
C PHE A 100 -0.35 11.14 12.95
N TYR A 101 -0.35 10.48 11.78
CA TYR A 101 0.54 10.84 10.68
C TYR A 101 0.31 12.27 10.17
N TYR A 102 -0.93 12.60 9.80
CA TYR A 102 -1.25 13.93 9.28
C TYR A 102 -1.18 15.01 10.36
N GLY A 103 -1.52 14.67 11.61
CA GLY A 103 -1.43 15.58 12.76
C GLY A 103 0.01 15.97 13.06
N ASN A 104 0.94 15.01 13.03
CA ASN A 104 2.37 15.30 13.18
C ASN A 104 2.95 16.10 12.02
N ARG A 105 2.44 15.89 10.81
CA ARG A 105 2.97 16.53 9.60
C ARG A 105 2.43 17.95 9.38
N SER A 106 1.17 18.20 9.73
CA SER A 106 0.43 19.42 9.36
C SER A 106 -0.16 20.19 10.55
N GLY A 107 -0.17 19.58 11.74
CA GLY A 107 -0.75 20.15 12.95
C GLY A 107 -2.19 19.69 13.17
N VAL A 108 -2.47 19.23 14.39
CA VAL A 108 -3.82 18.73 14.77
C VAL A 108 -4.88 19.83 14.67
N SER A 109 -4.53 21.09 14.98
CA SER A 109 -5.45 22.22 14.83
C SER A 109 -5.93 22.38 13.39
N GLN A 110 -5.02 22.31 12.42
CA GLN A 110 -5.37 22.40 11.00
C GLN A 110 -6.27 21.25 10.53
N LEU A 111 -6.07 20.04 11.09
CA LEU A 111 -6.96 18.92 10.81
C LEU A 111 -8.36 19.14 11.39
N ALA A 112 -8.46 19.76 12.57
CA ALA A 112 -9.73 20.13 13.18
C ALA A 112 -10.42 21.26 12.38
N ASP A 113 -9.67 22.26 11.93
CA ASP A 113 -10.20 23.34 11.08
C ASP A 113 -10.77 22.78 9.78
N GLY A 114 -10.06 21.85 9.14
CA GLY A 114 -10.53 21.17 7.94
C GLY A 114 -11.77 20.28 8.16
N LEU A 115 -11.91 19.68 9.35
CA LEU A 115 -13.09 18.92 9.73
C LEU A 115 -14.31 19.84 9.98
N ASN A 116 -14.07 21.01 10.57
CA ASN A 116 -15.12 21.97 10.97
C ASN A 116 -15.53 22.93 9.85
N ALA A 117 -14.79 22.97 8.73
CA ALA A 117 -15.13 23.80 7.59
C ALA A 117 -16.43 23.34 6.89
N ASN A 118 -17.05 24.26 6.14
CA ASN A 118 -18.27 23.98 5.39
C ASN A 118 -18.14 22.76 4.48
N HIS A 119 -19.21 21.99 4.33
CA HIS A 119 -19.21 20.81 3.46
C HIS A 119 -18.73 21.16 2.04
N GLY A 120 -17.71 20.46 1.54
CA GLY A 120 -17.11 20.71 0.23
C GLY A 120 -16.16 21.91 0.18
N GLY A 121 -15.96 22.60 1.31
CA GLY A 121 -15.01 23.70 1.46
C GLY A 121 -13.58 23.24 1.21
N LEU A 122 -12.78 24.12 0.60
CA LEU A 122 -11.39 23.86 0.27
C LEU A 122 -10.50 24.40 1.39
N VAL A 123 -9.72 23.52 2.02
CA VAL A 123 -8.89 23.87 3.18
C VAL A 123 -7.43 23.53 2.87
N PRO A 124 -6.46 24.42 3.18
CA PRO A 124 -5.05 24.13 2.99
C PRO A 124 -4.56 23.00 3.91
N LEU A 125 -3.91 21.98 3.35
CA LEU A 125 -3.08 21.04 4.11
C LEU A 125 -1.62 21.48 3.99
N THR A 126 -1.14 22.24 4.97
CA THR A 126 0.21 22.79 5.01
C THR A 126 1.09 21.97 5.94
N THR A 127 2.15 21.39 5.39
CA THR A 127 3.13 20.61 6.15
C THR A 127 4.09 21.50 6.94
N LYS A 128 4.79 20.94 7.93
CA LYS A 128 5.90 21.58 8.65
C LYS A 128 7.00 22.13 7.72
N SER A 129 7.19 21.49 6.56
CA SER A 129 8.10 21.96 5.49
C SER A 129 7.54 23.13 4.66
N LYS A 130 6.43 23.74 5.10
CA LYS A 130 5.72 24.84 4.43
C LYS A 130 5.21 24.51 3.02
N THR A 131 5.09 23.23 2.69
CA THR A 131 4.45 22.79 1.46
C THR A 131 2.95 22.71 1.70
N SER A 132 2.15 23.42 0.89
CA SER A 132 0.69 23.45 1.03
C SER A 132 0.01 22.85 -0.17
N ARG A 133 -0.94 21.94 0.06
CA ARG A 133 -1.85 21.44 -0.97
C ARG A 133 -3.27 21.52 -0.43
N PRO A 134 -4.15 22.33 -1.04
CA PRO A 134 -5.52 22.42 -0.58
C PRO A 134 -6.30 21.15 -0.92
N LEU A 135 -7.16 20.72 0.01
CA LEU A 135 -8.02 19.55 -0.10
C LEU A 135 -9.42 19.90 0.42
N LYS A 136 -10.44 19.27 -0.15
CA LYS A 136 -11.81 19.46 0.33
C LYS A 136 -12.04 18.76 1.67
N THR A 137 -13.05 19.24 2.41
CA THR A 137 -13.39 18.73 3.75
C THR A 137 -13.60 17.22 3.86
N GLY A 138 -13.95 16.54 2.76
CA GLY A 138 -14.02 15.07 2.73
C GLY A 138 -12.72 14.38 3.12
N PHE A 139 -11.57 14.90 2.71
CA PHE A 139 -10.27 14.34 3.09
C PHE A 139 -10.03 14.39 4.59
N TYR A 140 -10.36 15.53 5.21
CA TYR A 140 -10.19 15.74 6.64
C TYR A 140 -11.09 14.81 7.44
N ARG A 141 -12.36 14.66 7.04
CA ARG A 141 -13.27 13.68 7.65
C ARG A 141 -12.68 12.27 7.64
N ASP A 142 -12.14 11.83 6.50
CA ASP A 142 -11.62 10.48 6.38
C ASP A 142 -10.42 10.20 7.29
N ILE A 143 -9.59 11.22 7.59
CA ILE A 143 -8.48 11.10 8.55
C ILE A 143 -9.00 10.66 9.93
N TRP A 144 -10.20 11.11 10.31
CA TRP A 144 -10.81 10.81 11.59
C TRP A 144 -11.61 9.49 11.58
N THR A 145 -12.23 9.16 10.45
CA THR A 145 -13.17 8.03 10.38
C THR A 145 -12.52 6.71 9.94
N ILE A 146 -11.41 6.77 9.19
CA ILE A 146 -10.78 5.55 8.65
C ILE A 146 -9.70 5.04 9.59
N SER A 147 -9.90 3.81 10.07
CA SER A 147 -8.96 3.11 10.93
C SER A 147 -8.46 1.83 10.25
N PRO A 148 -7.23 1.82 9.70
CA PRO A 148 -6.60 0.63 9.12
C PRO A 148 -6.66 -0.61 10.02
N ALA A 149 -6.49 -0.43 11.33
CA ALA A 149 -6.56 -1.53 12.30
C ALA A 149 -7.98 -2.09 12.45
N ALA A 150 -9.01 -1.25 12.34
CA ALA A 150 -10.41 -1.70 12.39
C ALA A 150 -10.80 -2.44 11.11
N GLU A 151 -10.40 -1.92 9.94
CA GLU A 151 -10.65 -2.53 8.63
C GLU A 151 -10.07 -3.95 8.54
N LEU A 152 -8.87 -4.15 9.09
CA LEU A 152 -8.22 -5.46 9.10
C LEU A 152 -8.90 -6.53 9.97
N ARG A 153 -9.88 -6.17 10.80
CA ARG A 153 -10.61 -7.17 11.61
C ARG A 153 -11.34 -8.18 10.74
N SER A 154 -11.87 -7.75 9.60
CA SER A 154 -12.62 -8.59 8.67
C SER A 154 -11.73 -9.35 7.69
N PHE A 155 -10.47 -8.93 7.50
CA PHE A 155 -9.55 -9.60 6.57
C PHE A 155 -8.94 -10.86 7.17
N ASP A 156 -9.02 -12.01 6.51
CA ASP A 156 -8.55 -13.31 7.01
C ASP A 156 -7.34 -13.89 6.22
N GLY A 157 -6.85 -13.16 5.22
CA GLY A 157 -5.73 -13.56 4.38
C GLY A 157 -4.35 -13.39 5.01
N SER A 158 -3.31 -13.79 4.26
CA SER A 158 -1.92 -13.65 4.70
C SER A 158 -1.47 -12.19 4.68
N MET A 159 -0.66 -11.79 5.66
CA MET A 159 -0.13 -10.44 5.73
C MET A 159 1.38 -10.43 5.95
N LEU A 160 2.07 -9.55 5.22
CA LEU A 160 3.46 -9.18 5.44
C LEU A 160 3.55 -7.70 5.81
N VAL A 161 4.25 -7.37 6.89
CA VAL A 161 4.56 -5.99 7.28
C VAL A 161 6.08 -5.82 7.24
N ALA A 162 6.56 -4.86 6.44
CA ALA A 162 7.98 -4.57 6.28
C ALA A 162 8.28 -3.12 6.70
N ILE A 163 9.17 -2.96 7.68
CA ILE A 163 9.56 -1.67 8.26
C ILE A 163 11.09 -1.58 8.19
N GLY A 164 11.61 -0.44 7.73
CA GLY A 164 13.05 -0.18 7.75
C GLY A 164 13.54 0.12 9.17
N THR A 165 14.72 -0.37 9.54
CA THR A 165 15.32 -0.14 10.87
C THR A 165 15.92 1.26 11.07
N LYS A 166 15.97 2.08 10.02
CA LYS A 166 16.57 3.43 10.01
C LYS A 166 15.65 4.49 9.39
N GLU A 167 14.34 4.30 9.54
CA GLU A 167 13.32 5.20 8.99
C GLU A 167 13.26 6.56 9.71
N ALA A 168 12.89 7.60 8.96
CA ALA A 168 12.74 8.96 9.47
C ALA A 168 11.53 9.10 10.42
N GLU A 169 11.58 10.07 11.33
CA GLU A 169 10.61 10.34 12.41
C GLU A 169 9.13 10.43 11.97
N ASP A 170 8.85 10.67 10.70
CA ASP A 170 7.51 10.92 10.15
C ASP A 170 6.60 9.68 10.11
N VAL A 171 7.15 8.46 10.08
CA VAL A 171 6.39 7.19 10.21
C VAL A 171 6.92 6.46 11.45
N PRO A 172 6.34 6.67 12.64
CA PRO A 172 6.91 6.10 13.84
C PRO A 172 6.93 4.58 13.76
N LYS A 173 8.08 4.00 14.09
CA LYS A 173 8.23 2.56 14.34
C LYS A 173 7.09 2.02 15.22
N ALA A 174 6.69 2.80 16.23
CA ALA A 174 5.59 2.50 17.14
C ALA A 174 4.24 2.26 16.44
N SER A 175 3.95 2.96 15.34
CA SER A 175 2.71 2.72 14.57
C SER A 175 2.73 1.34 13.93
N ALA A 176 3.83 0.99 13.28
CA ALA A 176 3.93 -0.30 12.62
C ALA A 176 4.10 -1.47 13.62
N GLU A 177 4.74 -1.25 14.77
CA GLU A 177 4.75 -2.16 15.92
C GLU A 177 3.34 -2.36 16.51
N ALA A 178 2.55 -1.29 16.67
CA ALA A 178 1.17 -1.37 17.13
C ALA A 178 0.27 -2.17 16.16
N LEU A 179 0.51 -2.01 14.85
CA LEU A 179 -0.13 -2.86 13.84
C LEU A 179 0.29 -4.33 14.02
N CYS A 180 1.61 -4.60 14.07
CA CYS A 180 2.12 -5.97 14.28
C CYS A 180 1.55 -6.56 15.59
N ALA A 181 1.41 -5.78 16.68
CA ALA A 181 0.81 -6.22 17.95
C ALA A 181 -0.69 -6.55 17.81
N THR A 182 -1.47 -5.69 17.14
CA THR A 182 -2.90 -5.91 16.90
C THR A 182 -3.13 -7.20 16.08
N ILE A 183 -2.30 -7.42 15.06
CA ILE A 183 -2.34 -8.63 14.25
C ILE A 183 -1.97 -9.87 15.08
N MET A 184 -0.95 -9.75 15.92
CA MET A 184 -0.44 -10.87 16.71
C MET A 184 -1.37 -11.27 17.86
N ALA A 185 -2.09 -10.31 18.45
CA ALA A 185 -3.17 -10.59 19.39
C ALA A 185 -4.27 -11.46 18.75
N ARG A 186 -4.50 -11.33 17.44
CA ARG A 186 -5.43 -12.19 16.67
C ARG A 186 -4.85 -13.58 16.36
N ILE A 187 -3.51 -13.72 16.28
CA ILE A 187 -2.80 -14.97 15.93
C ILE A 187 -2.53 -15.87 17.15
N ASN A 188 -2.70 -15.38 18.38
CA ASN A 188 -2.42 -16.12 19.64
C ASN A 188 -3.25 -17.41 19.89
N SER A 189 -3.89 -17.97 18.87
CA SER A 189 -4.39 -19.36 18.85
C SER A 189 -3.34 -20.41 18.46
N PHE A 190 -2.10 -20.07 18.04
CA PHE A 190 -1.08 -21.08 17.69
C PHE A 190 0.39 -20.63 17.96
N HIS A 191 1.19 -21.55 18.50
CA HIS A 191 2.60 -21.37 18.94
C HIS A 191 3.65 -21.75 17.86
N PHE A 192 4.91 -21.30 18.06
CA PHE A 192 6.21 -21.69 17.42
C PHE A 192 6.86 -20.72 16.38
N PRO A 193 8.20 -20.82 16.11
CA PRO A 193 9.31 -20.19 16.85
C PRO A 193 10.09 -19.13 16.03
N LEU A 194 10.93 -18.35 16.70
CA LEU A 194 11.55 -17.08 16.24
C LEU A 194 12.77 -17.25 15.31
N THR A 195 12.94 -16.36 14.32
CA THR A 195 14.22 -16.12 13.61
C THR A 195 14.63 -14.64 13.68
N LYS A 196 15.92 -14.36 13.93
CA LYS A 196 16.53 -13.02 14.10
C LYS A 196 16.86 -12.36 12.76
N GLY A 197 16.65 -11.05 12.64
CA GLY A 197 17.23 -10.21 11.57
C GLY A 197 16.39 -9.07 11.01
N SER A 198 15.10 -8.99 11.37
CA SER A 198 14.20 -7.89 10.99
C SER A 198 13.08 -7.80 12.03
N GLU A 199 12.85 -6.65 12.65
CA GLU A 199 11.71 -6.47 13.56
C GLU A 199 10.41 -6.15 12.77
N CYS A 200 9.95 -7.14 12.00
CA CYS A 200 8.56 -7.63 11.91
C CYS A 200 8.56 -8.83 10.92
N SER A 201 9.32 -9.90 11.23
CA SER A 201 9.25 -11.17 10.50
C SER A 201 8.28 -12.15 11.18
N ARG A 202 6.99 -12.06 10.85
CA ARG A 202 5.98 -13.08 11.18
C ARG A 202 5.14 -13.40 9.96
N ALA A 203 5.68 -14.26 9.09
CA ALA A 203 5.01 -14.78 7.92
C ALA A 203 4.19 -16.02 8.31
N ALA A 204 2.86 -15.92 8.25
CA ALA A 204 1.99 -17.09 8.37
C ALA A 204 1.93 -17.85 7.02
N LYS A 205 2.34 -19.13 7.09
CA LYS A 205 2.27 -20.22 6.10
C LYS A 205 3.17 -20.12 4.84
N ARG A 206 4.24 -20.94 4.90
CA ARG A 206 5.02 -21.55 3.79
C ARG A 206 5.44 -20.63 2.63
N TRP A 207 6.58 -19.96 2.80
CA TRP A 207 7.41 -19.50 1.69
C TRP A 207 8.87 -19.80 2.00
N THR A 208 9.48 -20.65 1.18
CA THR A 208 10.91 -21.00 1.24
C THR A 208 11.75 -19.75 0.96
N SER A 209 12.81 -19.60 1.73
CA SER A 209 13.67 -18.41 1.83
C SER A 209 14.14 -17.85 0.49
N LEU A 210 13.86 -16.57 0.22
CA LEU A 210 14.64 -15.74 -0.69
C LEU A 210 15.71 -15.00 0.15
N ARG A 211 16.96 -15.47 0.08
CA ARG A 211 18.11 -14.69 0.59
C ARG A 211 18.32 -13.52 -0.36
N LEU A 212 18.15 -12.28 0.10
CA LEU A 212 18.72 -11.12 -0.57
C LEU A 212 20.24 -11.17 -0.35
N GLY A 213 20.96 -11.66 -1.36
CA GLY A 213 22.42 -11.68 -1.36
C GLY A 213 22.98 -10.25 -1.36
N HIS A 214 23.99 -10.02 -0.51
CA HIS A 214 24.88 -8.88 -0.64
C HIS A 214 25.51 -8.89 -2.04
N TRP A 215 25.31 -7.83 -2.82
CA TRP A 215 25.96 -7.67 -4.11
C TRP A 215 27.08 -6.63 -3.99
N ASN A 216 28.32 -7.13 -4.03
CA ASN A 216 29.53 -6.34 -4.26
C ASN A 216 29.74 -6.27 -5.78
N GLY A 217 30.01 -5.08 -6.30
CA GLY A 217 30.05 -4.85 -7.75
C GLY A 217 31.16 -5.63 -8.46
N SER A 218 30.77 -6.43 -9.45
CA SER A 218 31.54 -6.66 -10.68
C SER A 218 30.67 -7.40 -11.71
N ARG A 219 30.96 -7.12 -12.98
CA ARG A 219 30.24 -7.56 -14.19
C ARG A 219 30.16 -9.08 -14.32
N SER A 220 29.08 -9.60 -14.90
CA SER A 220 29.14 -10.62 -15.97
C SER A 220 27.78 -10.79 -16.67
N ASN A 221 27.88 -10.99 -17.98
CA ASN A 221 26.82 -11.23 -18.95
C ASN A 221 26.00 -12.47 -18.62
N PHE A 222 24.70 -12.49 -18.93
CA PHE A 222 24.03 -13.73 -19.33
C PHE A 222 22.90 -13.48 -20.34
N GLU A 223 22.83 -14.42 -21.27
CA GLU A 223 22.18 -14.41 -22.56
C GLU A 223 20.66 -14.59 -22.52
N HIS A 224 20.01 -14.19 -23.61
CA HIS A 224 18.58 -14.33 -23.86
C HIS A 224 18.19 -15.81 -24.05
N GLY A 225 17.20 -16.27 -23.27
CA GLY A 225 16.53 -17.54 -23.49
C GLY A 225 15.01 -17.35 -23.56
N ASN A 226 14.47 -17.42 -24.77
CA ASN A 226 13.03 -17.56 -25.05
C ASN A 226 12.46 -18.79 -24.32
N ALA A 227 11.41 -18.62 -23.51
CA ALA A 227 10.64 -19.76 -22.99
C ALA A 227 9.14 -19.47 -22.85
N LEU A 228 8.41 -19.95 -23.88
CA LEU A 228 7.15 -20.70 -23.81
C LEU A 228 5.87 -20.04 -23.27
N ARG A 229 5.01 -19.68 -24.24
CA ARG A 229 3.55 -19.61 -24.12
C ARG A 229 2.97 -20.97 -23.70
N ARG A 230 2.60 -21.12 -22.44
CA ARG A 230 1.49 -21.99 -22.01
C ARG A 230 0.43 -21.07 -21.41
N ARG A 231 -0.87 -21.39 -21.58
CA ARG A 231 -1.97 -20.70 -20.87
C ARG A 231 -1.86 -21.00 -19.37
N GLN A 232 -0.90 -20.40 -18.68
CA GLN A 232 -0.84 -20.34 -17.23
C GLN A 232 -1.66 -19.12 -16.82
N GLN A 233 -2.71 -19.34 -16.02
CA GLN A 233 -3.33 -18.25 -15.28
C GLN A 233 -2.24 -17.63 -14.39
N LEU A 234 -2.03 -16.32 -14.55
CA LEU A 234 -1.02 -15.58 -13.82
C LEU A 234 -1.54 -15.31 -12.40
N ARG A 235 -0.61 -15.31 -11.43
CA ARG A 235 -0.87 -14.74 -10.10
C ARG A 235 -0.87 -13.21 -10.25
N ALA A 236 -1.61 -12.46 -9.44
CA ALA A 236 -1.64 -11.01 -9.63
C ALA A 236 -1.39 -10.22 -8.35
N SER A 237 -0.63 -9.14 -8.47
CA SER A 237 -0.34 -8.21 -7.39
C SER A 237 -0.80 -6.79 -7.78
N LEU A 238 -1.69 -6.21 -7.00
CA LEU A 238 -2.04 -4.79 -7.10
C LEU A 238 -1.03 -3.97 -6.28
N ILE A 239 -0.38 -3.00 -6.91
CA ILE A 239 0.54 -2.07 -6.27
C ILE A 239 -0.19 -0.73 -6.12
N CYS A 240 -0.51 -0.37 -4.88
CA CYS A 240 -0.98 0.98 -4.55
C CYS A 240 0.24 1.87 -4.25
N ASP A 241 0.85 2.44 -5.30
CA ASP A 241 1.88 3.49 -5.18
C ASP A 241 1.21 4.86 -5.20
N LEU A 242 1.41 5.63 -4.14
CA LEU A 242 0.73 6.91 -3.94
C LEU A 242 1.69 8.05 -3.65
N THR A 243 2.98 7.88 -3.99
CA THR A 243 3.95 8.97 -3.88
C THR A 243 3.75 9.98 -5.02
N ALA A 244 3.19 11.15 -4.70
CA ALA A 244 3.28 12.32 -5.56
C ALA A 244 4.72 12.85 -5.54
N SER A 245 5.62 12.23 -6.31
CA SER A 245 6.90 12.85 -6.66
C SER A 245 6.66 13.76 -7.86
N ALA A 246 6.65 15.07 -7.63
CA ALA A 246 6.84 16.03 -8.70
C ALA A 246 8.27 15.90 -9.25
N SER A 247 8.47 15.07 -10.27
CA SER A 247 9.64 15.17 -11.13
C SER A 247 9.28 14.77 -12.55
N ARG A 248 9.37 15.75 -13.44
CA ARG A 248 9.15 15.64 -14.89
C ARG A 248 10.07 14.55 -15.45
N ALA A 249 9.50 13.53 -16.08
CA ALA A 249 10.21 12.73 -17.07
C ALA A 249 9.58 13.04 -18.43
N ARG A 250 10.29 13.84 -19.22
CA ARG A 250 10.04 13.97 -20.66
C ARG A 250 10.28 12.58 -21.25
N PHE A 251 9.29 12.03 -21.95
CA PHE A 251 9.56 10.98 -22.91
C PHE A 251 9.99 11.68 -24.21
N ALA A 252 11.26 11.48 -24.57
CA ALA A 252 11.72 11.67 -25.94
C ALA A 252 11.09 10.56 -26.81
N ALA A 253 10.81 10.95 -28.06
CA ALA A 253 10.17 10.15 -29.11
C ALA A 253 10.89 8.82 -29.40
#